data_AF-A0A7C1HJ43-F1
#
_entry.id   AF-A0A7C1HJ43-F1
#
_cell.length_a   1.000
_cell.length_b   1.000
_cell.length_c   1.000
_cell.angle_alpha   90.00
_cell.angle_beta   90.00
_cell.angle_gamma   90.00
#
_symmetry.space_group_name_H-M   'P 1'
#
loop_
_entity.id
_entity.type
_entity.pdbx_description
1 polymer ?
#
loop_
_entity_poly.entity_id
_entity_poly.type
_entity_poly.pdbx_seq_one_letter_code
_entity_poly.pdbx_strand_id
1 'polypeptide(L)'
;MGATKKKRCKHCKKLFIPDPRNTQRQNYCSEPKCRYASKKASQRRWLSKPENRDYFRGPENVSRVQQWRKTHPGYWRKTQNALQDPLIGQPSVNINDTNESGCGALQDLLTPQPSVLIGLIASFTGLALQDDIAKTVRRLQQLGQDIINPATPKGGRYDETAHLETSHP
;
A
#
# COMPACT_ATOMS: atom_id res chain seq x y z
N MET A 1 17.01 -23.09 2.15
CA MET A 1 15.98 -22.68 1.16
C MET A 1 15.21 -23.92 0.73
N GLY A 2 13.91 -24.01 1.01
CA GLY A 2 13.10 -25.19 0.68
C GLY A 2 12.87 -25.29 -0.83
N ALA A 3 13.12 -26.47 -1.42
CA ALA A 3 12.92 -26.69 -2.85
C ALA A 3 11.46 -26.41 -3.26
N THR A 4 11.25 -25.53 -4.24
CA THR A 4 9.93 -25.24 -4.80
C THR A 4 9.39 -26.45 -5.55
N LYS A 5 8.41 -27.13 -4.94
CA LYS A 5 7.79 -28.34 -5.52
C LYS A 5 7.04 -27.99 -6.81
N LYS A 6 7.43 -28.61 -7.93
CA LYS A 6 6.72 -28.50 -9.21
C LYS A 6 5.34 -29.15 -9.11
N LYS A 7 4.32 -28.53 -9.70
CA LYS A 7 2.95 -29.04 -9.78
C LYS A 7 2.54 -29.29 -11.23
N ARG A 8 1.59 -30.20 -11.45
CA ARG A 8 1.00 -30.47 -12.78
C ARG A 8 -0.17 -29.53 -13.05
N CYS A 9 -0.14 -28.80 -14.17
CA CYS A 9 -1.24 -27.90 -14.55
C CYS A 9 -2.52 -28.70 -14.86
N LYS A 10 -3.67 -28.27 -14.32
CA LYS A 10 -4.96 -28.94 -14.61
C LYS A 10 -5.42 -28.82 -16.06
N HIS A 11 -4.99 -27.78 -16.79
CA HIS A 11 -5.34 -27.55 -18.19
C HIS A 11 -4.35 -28.23 -19.16
N CYS A 12 -3.13 -27.71 -19.30
CA CYS A 12 -2.17 -28.21 -20.30
C CYS A 12 -1.35 -29.43 -19.85
N LYS A 13 -1.54 -29.92 -18.61
CA LYS A 13 -0.82 -31.06 -18.01
C LYS A 13 0.70 -30.93 -17.89
N LYS A 14 1.30 -29.82 -18.32
CA LYS A 14 2.73 -29.52 -18.13
C LYS A 14 3.05 -29.29 -16.64
N LEU A 15 4.26 -29.66 -16.23
CA LEU A 15 4.80 -29.32 -14.92
C LEU A 15 5.17 -27.84 -14.88
N PHE A 16 4.88 -27.16 -13.78
CA PHE A 16 5.21 -25.76 -13.55
C PHE A 16 5.63 -25.54 -12.10
N ILE A 17 6.41 -24.49 -11.86
CA ILE A 17 6.74 -24.04 -10.50
C ILE A 17 5.64 -23.07 -10.05
N PRO A 18 4.88 -23.38 -8.99
CA PRO A 18 3.88 -22.47 -8.45
C PRO A 18 4.51 -21.19 -7.89
N ASP A 19 3.75 -20.09 -7.91
CA ASP A 19 4.11 -18.88 -7.19
C ASP A 19 4.23 -19.20 -5.68
N PRO A 20 5.37 -18.88 -5.03
CA PRO A 20 5.57 -19.13 -3.61
C PRO A 20 4.41 -18.65 -2.72
N ARG A 21 3.84 -17.47 -3.04
CA ARG A 21 2.73 -16.85 -2.29
C ARG A 21 1.42 -17.62 -2.41
N ASN A 22 1.28 -18.42 -3.45
CA ASN A 22 0.05 -19.14 -3.79
C ASN A 22 0.28 -20.65 -4.00
N THR A 23 1.38 -21.19 -3.46
CA THR A 23 1.81 -22.56 -3.73
C THR A 23 0.71 -23.58 -3.46
N GLN A 24 -0.07 -23.37 -2.41
CA GLN A 24 -1.14 -24.28 -2.01
C GLN A 24 -2.34 -24.22 -2.97
N ARG A 25 -2.78 -23.04 -3.41
CA ARG A 25 -4.03 -22.88 -4.19
C ARG A 25 -3.80 -22.84 -5.70
N GLN A 26 -2.58 -22.60 -6.18
CA GLN A 26 -2.29 -22.55 -7.61
C GLN A 26 -2.35 -23.94 -8.25
N ASN A 27 -3.30 -24.09 -9.17
CA ASN A 27 -3.60 -25.34 -9.88
C ASN A 27 -3.34 -25.25 -11.39
N TYR A 28 -3.05 -24.04 -11.90
CA TYR A 28 -2.84 -23.75 -13.31
C TYR A 28 -1.50 -22.99 -13.47
N CYS A 29 -0.78 -23.23 -14.56
CA CYS A 29 0.42 -22.46 -14.87
C CYS A 29 0.08 -21.04 -15.36
N SER A 30 1.11 -20.21 -15.54
CA SER A 30 1.00 -18.81 -15.97
C SER A 30 0.64 -18.61 -17.45
N GLU A 31 0.72 -19.67 -18.27
CA GLU A 31 0.37 -19.62 -19.70
C GLU A 31 -1.02 -18.99 -19.93
N PRO A 32 -1.18 -18.02 -20.86
CA PRO A 32 -2.44 -17.33 -21.10
C PRO A 32 -3.64 -18.26 -21.31
N LYS A 33 -3.47 -19.33 -22.09
CA LYS A 33 -4.51 -20.35 -22.31
C LYS A 33 -4.94 -21.05 -21.02
N CYS A 34 -3.98 -21.34 -20.13
CA CYS A 34 -4.25 -21.98 -18.83
C CYS A 34 -4.86 -20.99 -17.82
N ARG A 35 -4.50 -19.71 -17.87
CA ARG A 35 -5.13 -18.65 -17.07
C ARG A 35 -6.60 -18.47 -17.45
N TYR A 36 -6.91 -18.43 -18.75
CA TYR A 36 -8.28 -18.40 -19.25
C TYR A 36 -9.07 -19.64 -18.78
N ALA A 37 -8.50 -20.83 -18.92
CA ALA A 37 -9.13 -22.07 -18.46
C ALA A 37 -9.39 -22.06 -16.94
N SER A 38 -8.44 -21.54 -16.15
CA SER A 38 -8.61 -21.36 -14.70
C SER A 38 -9.79 -20.44 -14.37
N LYS A 39 -9.90 -19.29 -15.06
CA LYS A 39 -11.01 -18.35 -14.88
C LYS A 39 -12.34 -19.01 -15.22
N LYS A 40 -12.43 -19.68 -16.38
CA LYS A 40 -13.63 -20.40 -16.82
C LYS A 40 -14.04 -21.49 -15.82
N ALA A 41 -13.10 -22.27 -15.31
CA ALA A 41 -13.37 -23.31 -14.32
C ALA A 41 -13.86 -22.73 -12.99
N SER A 42 -13.23 -21.64 -12.52
CA SER A 42 -13.66 -20.94 -11.31
C SER A 42 -15.05 -20.35 -11.46
N GLN A 43 -15.33 -19.72 -12.61
CA GLN A 43 -16.64 -19.14 -12.89
C GLN A 43 -17.73 -20.21 -12.99
N ARG A 44 -17.46 -21.36 -13.61
CA ARG A 44 -18.40 -22.49 -13.64
C ARG A 44 -18.72 -22.99 -12.23
N ARG A 45 -17.70 -23.17 -11.37
CA ARG A 45 -17.91 -23.58 -9.97
C ARG A 45 -18.70 -22.54 -9.17
N TRP A 46 -18.50 -21.26 -9.47
CA TRP A 46 -19.21 -20.21 -8.78
C TRP A 46 -20.68 -20.14 -9.22
N LEU A 47 -20.94 -20.25 -10.53
CA LEU A 47 -22.29 -20.29 -11.12
C LEU A 47 -23.08 -21.57 -10.83
N SER A 48 -22.40 -22.67 -10.46
CA SER A 48 -23.09 -23.91 -10.09
C SER A 48 -23.77 -23.81 -8.72
N LYS A 49 -23.49 -22.77 -7.93
CA LYS A 49 -24.20 -22.48 -6.69
C LYS A 49 -25.58 -21.88 -7.04
N PRO A 50 -26.69 -22.40 -6.48
CA PRO A 50 -28.05 -21.91 -6.80
C PRO A 50 -28.19 -20.39 -6.67
N GLU A 51 -27.58 -19.80 -5.65
CA GLU A 51 -27.65 -18.37 -5.33
C GLU A 51 -26.97 -17.49 -6.38
N ASN A 52 -25.97 -18.03 -7.09
CA ASN A 52 -25.19 -17.29 -8.07
C ASN A 52 -25.59 -17.57 -9.51
N ARG A 53 -26.46 -18.57 -9.74
CA ARG A 53 -26.82 -19.07 -11.07
C ARG A 53 -27.26 -17.94 -12.00
N ASP A 54 -28.12 -17.07 -11.48
CA ASP A 54 -28.72 -15.98 -12.22
C ASP A 54 -28.05 -14.64 -11.92
N TYR A 55 -26.88 -14.59 -11.26
CA TYR A 55 -26.26 -13.32 -10.84
C TYR A 55 -26.05 -12.33 -11.98
N PHE A 56 -25.62 -12.79 -13.16
CA PHE A 56 -25.39 -11.92 -14.32
C PHE A 56 -26.65 -11.65 -15.16
N ARG A 57 -27.78 -12.28 -14.85
CA ARG A 57 -29.02 -12.21 -15.64
C ARG A 57 -30.24 -11.76 -14.81
N GLY A 58 -30.12 -11.77 -13.49
CA GLY A 58 -31.21 -11.53 -12.56
C GLY A 58 -31.62 -10.06 -12.55
N PRO A 59 -32.93 -9.77 -12.46
CA PRO A 59 -33.46 -8.41 -12.52
C PRO A 59 -32.92 -7.52 -11.39
N GLU A 60 -32.66 -8.09 -10.22
CA GLU A 60 -32.07 -7.39 -9.06
C GLU A 60 -30.68 -6.82 -9.39
N ASN A 61 -29.78 -7.65 -9.94
CA ASN A 61 -28.42 -7.20 -10.29
C ASN A 61 -28.43 -6.16 -11.41
N VAL A 62 -29.35 -6.29 -12.37
CA VAL A 62 -29.55 -5.29 -13.43
C VAL A 62 -30.01 -3.97 -12.81
N SER A 63 -31.04 -4.00 -11.95
CA SER A 63 -31.56 -2.82 -11.25
C SER A 63 -30.49 -2.14 -10.41
N ARG A 64 -29.72 -2.92 -9.64
CA ARG A 64 -28.58 -2.44 -8.85
C ARG A 64 -27.54 -1.71 -9.70
N VAL A 65 -27.15 -2.27 -10.85
CA VAL A 65 -26.19 -1.62 -11.75
C VAL A 65 -26.77 -0.35 -12.37
N GLN A 66 -28.06 -0.34 -12.73
CA GLN A 66 -28.73 0.86 -13.24
C GLN A 66 -28.79 1.97 -12.19
N GLN A 67 -29.19 1.66 -10.96
CA GLN A 67 -29.20 2.61 -9.84
C GLN A 67 -27.80 3.17 -9.57
N TRP A 68 -26.79 2.29 -9.54
CA TRP A 68 -25.41 2.71 -9.34
C TRP A 68 -24.93 3.67 -10.43
N ARG A 69 -25.29 3.43 -11.71
CA ARG A 69 -24.96 4.33 -12.82
C ARG A 69 -25.67 5.68 -12.72
N LYS A 70 -26.91 5.72 -12.20
CA LYS A 70 -27.65 6.97 -11.96
C LYS A 70 -26.97 7.83 -10.89
N THR A 71 -26.46 7.21 -9.83
CA THR A 71 -25.77 7.91 -8.73
C THR A 71 -24.31 8.24 -9.04
N HIS A 72 -23.70 7.55 -10.02
CA HIS A 72 -22.31 7.78 -10.46
C HIS A 72 -22.23 8.14 -11.95
N PRO A 73 -22.86 9.26 -12.37
CA PRO A 73 -22.77 9.71 -13.75
C PRO A 73 -21.31 10.02 -14.10
N GLY A 74 -20.89 9.63 -15.31
CA GLY A 74 -19.54 9.92 -15.80
C GLY A 74 -18.44 8.93 -15.36
N TYR A 75 -18.69 8.00 -14.42
CA TYR A 75 -17.67 7.02 -13.99
C TYR A 75 -17.06 6.21 -15.14
N TRP A 76 -17.87 5.82 -16.13
CA TRP A 76 -17.40 5.02 -17.27
C TRP A 76 -16.68 5.85 -18.33
N ARG A 77 -16.75 7.19 -18.25
CA ARG A 77 -16.00 8.08 -19.12
C ARG A 77 -14.57 8.09 -18.59
N LYS A 78 -13.68 7.38 -19.28
CA LYS A 78 -12.25 7.44 -19.01
C LYS A 78 -11.80 8.89 -19.20
N THR A 79 -11.49 9.60 -18.12
CA THR A 79 -10.56 10.72 -18.22
C THR A 79 -9.25 10.12 -18.75
N GLN A 80 -8.67 10.73 -19.79
CA GLN A 80 -7.43 10.25 -20.41
C GLN A 80 -6.23 10.23 -19.45
N ASN A 81 -6.41 10.77 -18.25
CA ASN A 81 -5.42 10.76 -17.19
C ASN A 81 -5.78 9.64 -16.22
N ALA A 82 -5.55 8.40 -16.63
CA ALA A 82 -5.23 7.40 -15.62
C ALA A 82 -3.99 7.93 -14.89
N LEU A 83 -4.06 8.11 -13.57
CA LEU A 83 -2.93 8.39 -12.68
C LEU A 83 -1.96 7.20 -12.63
N GLN A 84 -1.62 6.65 -13.79
CA GLN A 84 -0.32 6.04 -13.98
C GLN A 84 0.49 7.17 -14.59
N ASP A 85 1.07 8.02 -13.74
CA ASP A 85 2.20 8.82 -14.17
C ASP A 85 3.17 7.84 -14.84
N PRO A 86 3.40 7.94 -16.15
CA PRO A 86 4.51 7.23 -16.73
C PRO A 86 5.73 7.76 -15.96
N LEU A 87 6.59 6.85 -15.50
CA LEU A 87 7.96 7.18 -15.08
C LEU A 87 8.69 7.73 -16.33
N ILE A 88 8.32 8.92 -16.76
CA ILE A 88 9.10 9.73 -17.67
C ILE A 88 10.24 10.22 -16.78
N GLY A 89 11.44 9.69 -17.02
CA GLY A 89 12.64 10.27 -16.44
C GLY A 89 12.66 11.74 -16.80
N GLN A 90 12.39 12.62 -15.83
CA GLN A 90 12.47 14.05 -16.01
C GLN A 90 13.95 14.39 -16.22
N PRO A 91 14.32 15.12 -17.29
CA PRO A 91 15.67 15.65 -17.41
C PRO A 91 15.88 16.67 -16.30
N SER A 92 17.04 16.60 -15.65
CA SER A 92 17.44 17.51 -14.58
C SER A 92 17.45 18.95 -15.10
N VAL A 93 16.39 19.71 -14.83
CA VAL A 93 16.44 21.17 -14.95
C VAL A 93 16.94 21.68 -13.61
N ASN A 94 18.19 22.14 -13.59
CA ASN A 94 18.73 22.96 -12.52
C ASN A 94 17.85 24.20 -12.38
N ILE A 95 17.05 24.26 -11.31
CA ILE A 95 16.46 25.51 -10.87
C ILE A 95 17.01 25.76 -9.48
N ASN A 96 17.84 26.80 -9.42
CA ASN A 96 18.46 27.33 -8.22
C ASN A 96 17.40 27.69 -7.17
N ASP A 97 17.78 27.43 -5.92
CA ASP A 97 17.13 27.76 -4.65
C ASP A 97 16.12 28.92 -4.66
N THR A 98 14.97 28.71 -4.01
CA THR A 98 14.52 29.64 -2.96
C THR A 98 13.60 28.90 -1.97
N ASN A 99 13.94 29.03 -0.70
CA ASN A 99 13.29 28.51 0.51
C ASN A 99 11.75 28.51 0.50
N GLU A 100 11.14 27.34 0.63
CA GLU A 100 9.81 27.16 1.24
C GLU A 100 9.85 25.87 2.07
N SER A 101 9.84 26.03 3.39
CA SER A 101 9.72 24.96 4.37
C SER A 101 8.37 24.27 4.28
N GLY A 102 8.36 22.94 4.28
CA GLY A 102 7.24 22.19 4.86
C GLY A 102 6.88 20.88 4.16
N CYS A 103 7.42 19.79 4.70
CA CYS A 103 7.03 18.40 4.42
C CYS A 103 7.60 17.78 3.13
N GLY A 104 8.94 17.71 3.06
CA GLY A 104 9.58 16.65 2.27
C GLY A 104 9.06 15.29 2.76
N ALA A 105 8.76 14.39 1.82
CA ALA A 105 8.32 13.07 2.19
C ALA A 105 9.39 12.44 3.10
N LEU A 106 8.99 11.57 4.03
CA LEU A 106 9.92 10.88 4.95
C LEU A 106 11.14 10.26 4.22
N GLN A 107 10.95 9.91 2.95
CA GLN A 107 11.96 9.38 2.05
C GLN A 107 13.05 10.40 1.68
N ASP A 108 12.69 11.68 1.52
CA ASP A 108 13.62 12.75 1.12
C ASP A 108 14.61 13.09 2.24
N LEU A 109 14.18 12.93 3.50
CA LEU A 109 15.04 13.11 4.68
C LEU A 109 16.00 11.93 4.91
N LEU A 110 15.82 10.81 4.20
CA LEU A 110 16.44 9.52 4.53
C LEU A 110 17.20 8.88 3.36
N THR A 111 17.98 9.66 2.61
CA THR A 111 18.89 9.07 1.60
C THR A 111 20.33 9.60 1.74
N PRO A 112 21.37 8.74 1.88
CA PRO A 112 21.40 7.31 1.55
C PRO A 112 21.42 6.36 2.76
N GLN A 113 20.69 5.24 2.59
CA GLN A 113 20.58 4.05 3.44
C GLN A 113 19.46 4.06 4.52
N PRO A 114 18.18 4.07 4.08
CA PRO A 114 17.02 4.15 4.98
C PRO A 114 16.92 2.98 5.96
N SER A 115 17.49 1.81 5.63
CA SER A 115 17.34 0.59 6.44
C SER A 115 18.02 0.68 7.81
N VAL A 116 19.21 1.30 7.90
CA VAL A 116 19.95 1.42 9.16
C VAL A 116 19.27 2.43 10.08
N LEU A 117 18.81 3.55 9.52
CA LEU A 117 18.15 4.61 10.26
C LEU A 117 16.76 4.17 10.76
N ILE A 118 15.99 3.47 9.92
CA ILE A 118 14.72 2.82 10.32
C ILE A 118 14.97 1.76 11.40
N GLY A 119 16.00 0.92 11.26
CA GLY A 119 16.36 -0.09 12.25
C GLY A 119 16.76 0.51 13.61
N LEU A 120 17.53 1.61 13.58
CA LEU A 120 17.91 2.34 14.78
C LEU A 120 16.69 2.92 15.49
N ILE A 121 15.79 3.60 14.76
CA ILE A 121 14.56 4.19 15.33
C ILE A 121 13.66 3.10 15.91
N ALA A 122 13.46 2.00 15.19
CA ALA A 122 12.67 0.87 15.67
C ALA A 122 13.28 0.26 16.95
N SER A 123 14.61 0.18 17.03
CA SER A 123 15.31 -0.35 18.22
C SER A 123 15.20 0.57 19.45
N PHE A 124 15.17 1.89 19.25
CA PHE A 124 15.05 2.87 20.34
C PHE A 124 13.61 3.08 20.82
N THR A 125 12.61 2.86 19.96
CA THR A 125 11.20 3.14 20.28
C THR A 125 10.36 1.91 20.55
N GLY A 126 10.75 0.74 20.03
CA GLY A 126 9.93 -0.47 20.07
C GLY A 126 8.68 -0.40 19.19
N LEU A 127 8.55 0.62 18.32
CA LEU A 127 7.37 0.88 17.51
C LEU A 127 7.60 0.43 16.06
N ALA A 128 6.68 -0.37 15.51
CA ALA A 128 6.74 -0.91 14.15
C ALA A 128 5.83 -0.18 13.15
N LEU A 129 5.05 0.81 13.61
CA LEU A 129 4.08 1.55 12.79
C LEU A 129 4.72 2.79 12.16
N GLN A 130 4.52 2.96 10.85
CA GLN A 130 5.17 3.98 10.03
C GLN A 130 4.91 5.42 10.51
N ASP A 131 3.71 5.70 11.04
CA ASP A 131 3.34 7.02 11.54
C ASP A 131 4.08 7.39 12.84
N ASP A 132 4.35 6.40 13.69
CA ASP A 132 5.09 6.60 14.94
C ASP A 132 6.59 6.75 14.70
N ILE A 133 7.11 6.04 13.70
CA ILE A 133 8.47 6.24 13.19
C ILE A 133 8.62 7.67 12.66
N ALA A 134 7.65 8.17 11.88
CA ALA A 134 7.68 9.53 11.33
C ALA A 134 7.77 10.61 12.42
N LYS A 135 6.95 10.48 13.47
CA LYS A 135 6.95 11.42 14.61
C LYS A 135 8.29 11.39 15.36
N THR A 136 8.83 10.20 15.58
CA THR A 136 10.12 10.04 16.26
C THR A 136 11.27 10.63 15.45
N VAL A 137 11.32 10.37 14.13
CA VAL A 137 12.34 10.93 13.21
C VAL A 137 12.37 12.45 13.33
N ARG A 138 11.21 13.10 13.26
CA ARG A 138 11.11 14.56 13.34
C ARG A 138 11.62 15.09 14.68
N ARG A 139 11.29 14.42 15.78
CA ARG A 139 11.78 14.78 17.12
C ARG A 139 13.30 14.66 17.23
N LEU A 140 13.87 13.57 16.72
CA LEU A 140 15.33 13.37 16.72
C LEU A 140 16.05 14.39 15.85
N GLN A 141 15.47 14.75 14.71
CA GLN A 141 16.01 15.78 13.83
C GLN A 141 16.01 17.15 14.52
N GLN A 142 14.92 17.52 15.20
CA GLN A 142 14.85 18.78 15.95
C GLN A 142 15.91 18.82 17.06
N LEU A 143 16.06 17.74 17.84
CA LEU A 143 17.10 17.65 18.87
C LEU A 143 18.51 17.77 18.28
N GLY A 144 18.78 17.12 17.15
CA GLY A 144 20.06 17.27 16.44
C GLY A 144 20.30 18.71 15.99
N GLN A 145 19.26 19.37 15.48
CA GLN A 145 19.34 20.75 15.05
C GLN A 145 19.62 21.70 16.22
N ASP A 146 19.00 21.47 17.38
CA ASP A 146 19.19 22.26 18.61
C ASP A 146 20.61 22.09 19.17
N ILE A 147 21.22 20.90 19.01
CA ILE A 147 22.62 20.63 19.41
C ILE A 147 23.62 21.26 18.44
N ILE A 148 23.38 21.16 17.12
CA ILE A 148 24.28 21.65 16.08
C ILE A 148 24.22 23.17 15.96
N ASN A 149 23.03 23.75 16.09
CA ASN A 149 22.79 25.18 16.05
C ASN A 149 22.26 25.63 17.42
N PRO A 150 23.14 25.85 18.42
CA PRO A 150 22.75 26.41 19.70
C PRO A 150 22.37 27.89 19.51
N ALA A 151 21.19 28.14 18.95
CA ALA A 151 20.55 29.44 19.12
C ALA A 151 20.23 29.57 20.62
N THR A 152 20.71 30.66 21.21
CA THR A 152 20.48 31.07 22.60
C THR A 152 19.06 30.74 23.10
N PRO A 153 18.89 30.33 24.36
CA PRO A 153 17.68 29.70 24.85
C PRO A 153 16.52 30.69 24.86
N LYS A 154 15.56 30.53 23.95
CA LYS A 154 14.19 30.93 24.24
C LYS A 154 13.48 29.71 24.79
N GLY A 155 13.54 29.57 26.11
CA GLY A 155 12.74 28.61 26.85
C GLY A 155 11.28 28.77 26.47
N GLY A 156 10.76 27.80 25.73
CA GLY A 156 9.33 27.61 25.52
C GLY A 156 8.86 26.57 26.51
N ARG A 157 8.20 27.03 27.58
CA ARG A 157 7.44 26.21 28.53
C ARG A 157 6.69 25.08 27.82
N TYR A 158 6.94 23.85 28.23
CA TYR A 158 5.92 22.81 28.24
C TYR A 158 5.79 22.36 29.69
N ASP A 159 5.03 23.15 30.45
CA ASP A 159 4.44 22.67 31.69
C ASP A 159 3.62 21.42 31.33
N GLU A 160 4.18 20.27 31.71
CA GLU A 160 3.57 19.40 32.72
C GLU A 160 2.04 19.44 32.78
N THR A 161 1.40 18.38 32.31
CA THR A 161 0.28 17.81 33.07
C THR A 161 0.46 16.31 33.16
N ALA A 162 0.82 15.93 34.37
CA ALA A 162 0.88 14.59 34.88
C ALA A 162 -0.48 13.88 34.76
N HIS A 163 -0.38 12.55 34.72
CA HIS A 163 -1.32 11.63 35.34
C HIS A 163 -1.99 12.23 36.59
N LEU A 164 -3.32 12.10 36.72
CA LEU A 164 -3.91 11.37 37.84
C LEU A 164 -5.40 11.12 37.64
N GLU A 165 -5.79 9.93 38.10
CA GLU A 165 -7.10 9.31 38.05
C GLU A 165 -8.15 9.98 38.97
N THR A 166 -9.36 9.40 38.88
CA THR A 166 -10.38 9.16 39.94
C THR A 166 -11.60 10.07 40.10
N SER A 167 -12.77 9.42 39.87
CA SER A 167 -14.08 9.48 40.59
C SER A 167 -14.88 10.79 40.56
N HIS A 168 -16.22 10.85 40.50
CA HIS A 168 -17.37 9.93 40.65
C HIS A 168 -18.63 10.70 40.10
N PRO A 169 -19.89 10.20 40.10
CA PRO A 169 -20.57 9.27 41.03
C PRO A 169 -20.84 7.88 40.47
#